data_AF-A0A2S9XY50-F1
#
_entry.id   AF-A0A2S9XY50-F1
#
_cell.length_a   1.000
_cell.length_b   1.000
_cell.length_c   1.000
_cell.angle_alpha   90.00
_cell.angle_beta   90.00
_cell.angle_gamma   90.00
#
_symmetry.space_group_name_H-M   'P 1'
#
loop_
_entity.id
_entity.type
_entity.pdbx_description
1 polymer ?
#
loop_
_entity_poly.entity_id
_entity_poly.type
_entity_poly.pdbx_seq_one_letter_code
_entity_poly.pdbx_strand_id
1 'polypeptide(L)'
;MSLVDPSLALIPLAEQTAEGPPAAAFVVFGTCLVLLTGAVLLMIRALRGPTVFDRILAVNAMGTKTVVLVACIAFLDLGHADPSFYLDTSIVYALINFVVTIAILKYIQYRRLS
;
A
#
# COMPACT_ATOMS: atom_id res chain seq x y z
N MET A 1 29.81 -36.25 32.25
CA MET A 1 29.68 -34.95 32.92
C MET A 1 30.60 -33.97 32.19
N SER A 2 30.24 -33.62 30.94
CA SER A 2 30.98 -32.60 30.18
C SER A 2 30.36 -31.24 30.48
N LEU A 3 31.23 -30.28 30.75
CA LEU A 3 30.90 -28.90 31.01
C LEU A 3 30.10 -28.37 29.81
N VAL A 4 28.91 -27.83 30.07
CA VAL A 4 28.13 -27.08 29.08
C VAL A 4 28.93 -25.82 28.77
N ASP A 5 29.42 -25.70 27.55
CA ASP A 5 30.29 -24.60 27.13
C ASP A 5 29.56 -23.25 27.27
N PRO A 6 30.03 -22.32 28.14
CA PRO A 6 29.38 -21.03 28.35
C PRO A 6 29.45 -20.08 27.14
N SER A 7 30.21 -20.44 26.10
CA SER A 7 30.32 -19.69 24.84
C SER A 7 29.08 -19.80 23.95
N LEU A 8 28.32 -20.90 24.02
CA LEU A 8 27.14 -21.12 23.16
C LEU A 8 25.94 -20.23 23.56
N ALA A 9 25.90 -19.76 24.81
CA ALA A 9 24.86 -18.90 25.35
C ALA A 9 25.01 -17.42 24.99
N LEU A 10 26.20 -16.99 24.53
CA LEU A 10 26.48 -15.59 24.15
C LEU A 10 26.33 -15.30 22.65
N ILE A 11 26.35 -16.33 21.80
CA ILE A 11 26.11 -16.22 20.35
C ILE A 11 24.69 -15.66 20.02
N PRO A 12 23.59 -16.02 20.70
CA PRO A 12 22.25 -15.59 20.29
C PRO A 12 21.97 -14.08 20.49
N LEU A 13 22.72 -13.35 21.31
CA LEU A 13 22.53 -11.90 21.49
C LEU A 13 23.34 -11.06 20.50
N ALA A 14 24.46 -11.58 19.99
CA ALA A 14 25.29 -10.88 19.00
C ALA A 14 24.66 -10.89 17.60
N GLU A 15 23.91 -11.95 17.27
CA GLU A 15 23.16 -12.06 16.00
C GLU A 15 21.88 -11.23 16.00
N GLN A 16 21.32 -10.95 17.19
CA GLN A 16 20.06 -10.20 17.34
C GLN A 16 20.24 -8.67 17.20
N THR A 17 21.47 -8.16 17.11
CA THR A 17 21.78 -6.71 17.07
C THR A 17 22.28 -6.18 15.71
N ALA A 18 22.31 -7.01 14.65
CA ALA A 18 22.98 -6.66 13.38
C ALA A 18 22.06 -6.31 12.20
N GLU A 19 20.75 -6.20 12.40
CA GLU A 19 19.84 -5.70 11.36
C GLU A 19 19.45 -4.26 11.73
N GLY A 20 20.12 -3.27 11.12
CA GLY A 20 19.55 -1.91 11.04
C GLY A 20 18.15 -1.97 10.40
N PRO A 21 17.37 -0.87 10.37
CA PRO A 21 16.10 -0.88 9.65
C PRO A 21 16.30 -1.49 8.27
N PRO A 22 15.58 -2.58 7.93
CA PRO A 22 15.90 -3.38 6.76
C PRO A 22 15.88 -2.44 5.55
N ALA A 23 16.79 -2.61 4.58
CA ALA A 23 16.81 -1.76 3.38
C ALA A 23 15.40 -1.66 2.73
N ALA A 24 14.59 -2.71 2.88
CA ALA A 24 13.17 -2.74 2.55
C ALA A 24 12.33 -1.62 3.20
N ALA A 25 12.50 -1.31 4.48
CA ALA A 25 11.75 -0.27 5.18
C ALA A 25 12.02 1.12 4.58
N PHE A 26 13.26 1.44 4.22
CA PHE A 26 13.59 2.70 3.54
C PHE A 26 12.97 2.79 2.15
N VAL A 27 12.98 1.68 1.40
CA VAL A 27 12.34 1.60 0.08
C VAL A 27 10.83 1.78 0.18
N VAL A 28 10.18 1.12 1.15
CA VAL A 28 8.73 1.24 1.37
C VAL A 28 8.36 2.66 1.81
N PHE A 29 9.15 3.28 2.70
CA PHE A 29 8.95 4.66 3.12
C PHE A 29 9.08 5.64 1.95
N GLY A 30 10.11 5.48 1.11
CA GLY A 30 10.27 6.25 -0.12
C GLY A 30 9.09 6.08 -1.08
N THR A 31 8.58 4.85 -1.22
CA THR A 31 7.39 4.55 -2.03
C THR A 31 6.17 5.30 -1.50
N CYS A 32 5.92 5.28 -0.19
CA CYS A 32 4.80 6.01 0.42
C CYS A 32 4.86 7.52 0.12
N LEU A 33 6.05 8.14 0.20
CA LEU A 33 6.21 9.57 -0.13
C LEU A 33 5.90 9.88 -1.61
N VAL A 34 6.36 9.04 -2.53
CA VAL A 34 6.06 9.18 -3.97
C VAL A 34 4.56 8.98 -4.24
N LEU A 35 3.91 8.05 -3.52
CA LEU A 35 2.47 7.84 -3.65
C LEU A 35 1.68 9.06 -3.14
N LEU A 36 2.03 9.60 -1.98
CA LEU A 36 1.37 10.77 -1.38
C LEU A 36 1.53 12.04 -2.23
N THR A 37 2.74 12.32 -2.71
CA THR A 37 2.97 13.44 -3.63
C THR A 37 2.15 13.30 -4.91
N GLY A 38 2.12 12.11 -5.50
CA GLY A 38 1.26 11.82 -6.64
C GLY A 38 -0.24 11.94 -6.32
N ALA A 39 -0.66 11.64 -5.10
CA ALA A 39 -2.05 11.77 -4.67
C ALA A 39 -2.49 13.24 -4.64
N VAL A 40 -1.63 14.15 -4.19
CA VAL A 40 -1.90 15.60 -4.24
C VAL A 40 -2.11 16.08 -5.68
N LEU A 41 -1.27 15.64 -6.63
CA LEU A 41 -1.41 16.00 -8.04
C LEU A 41 -2.72 15.47 -8.65
N LEU A 42 -3.09 14.24 -8.33
CA LEU A 42 -4.35 13.66 -8.80
C LEU A 42 -5.56 14.34 -8.17
N MET A 43 -5.49 14.77 -6.91
CA MET A 43 -6.55 15.55 -6.27
C MET A 43 -6.78 16.88 -7.00
N ILE A 44 -5.71 17.55 -7.43
CA ILE A 44 -5.80 18.74 -8.29
C ILE A 44 -6.49 18.38 -9.63
N ARG A 45 -6.10 17.26 -10.26
CA ARG A 45 -6.68 16.80 -11.53
C ARG A 45 -8.15 16.41 -11.40
N ALA A 46 -8.55 15.80 -10.29
CA ALA A 46 -9.93 15.41 -10.01
C ALA A 46 -10.85 16.63 -9.86
N LEU A 47 -10.36 17.72 -9.27
CA LEU A 47 -11.11 18.96 -9.10
C LEU A 47 -11.11 19.85 -10.36
N ARG A 48 -9.94 20.01 -10.99
CA ARG A 48 -9.74 20.90 -12.15
C ARG A 48 -9.78 20.20 -13.51
N GLY A 49 -10.22 18.95 -13.56
CA GLY A 49 -10.37 18.20 -14.81
C GLY A 49 -11.40 18.87 -15.75
N PRO A 50 -11.04 19.20 -17.01
CA PRO A 50 -11.95 19.78 -18.00
C PRO A 50 -13.00 18.77 -18.47
N THR A 51 -12.65 17.47 -18.51
CA THR A 51 -13.59 16.42 -18.91
C THR A 51 -14.04 15.59 -17.72
N VAL A 52 -15.26 15.04 -17.79
CA VAL A 52 -15.75 14.07 -16.79
C VAL A 52 -14.84 12.83 -16.74
N PHE A 53 -14.32 12.41 -17.89
CA PHE A 53 -13.41 11.29 -17.99
C PHE A 53 -12.09 11.54 -17.25
N ASP A 54 -11.52 12.74 -17.35
CA ASP A 54 -10.30 13.11 -16.61
C ASP A 54 -10.49 13.03 -15.10
N ARG A 55 -11.68 13.40 -14.61
CA ARG A 55 -12.02 13.33 -13.19
C ARG A 55 -12.19 11.88 -12.74
N ILE A 56 -12.89 11.06 -13.52
CA ILE A 56 -13.05 9.63 -13.23
C ILE A 56 -11.70 8.92 -13.22
N LEU A 57 -10.84 9.20 -14.21
CA LEU A 57 -9.48 8.65 -14.27
C LEU A 57 -8.65 9.08 -13.07
N ALA A 58 -8.71 10.35 -12.67
CA ALA A 58 -8.00 10.86 -11.51
C ALA A 58 -8.47 10.19 -10.21
N VAL A 59 -9.78 10.00 -10.03
CA VAL A 59 -10.35 9.31 -8.86
C VAL A 59 -9.95 7.84 -8.82
N ASN A 60 -9.97 7.14 -9.97
CA ASN A 60 -9.53 5.75 -10.04
C ASN A 60 -8.04 5.60 -9.70
N ALA A 61 -7.20 6.49 -10.24
CA ALA A 61 -5.77 6.52 -9.94
C ALA A 61 -5.50 6.86 -8.47
N MET A 62 -6.33 7.70 -7.84
CA MET A 62 -6.29 7.97 -6.40
C MET A 62 -6.61 6.73 -5.59
N GLY A 63 -7.71 6.02 -5.91
CA GLY A 63 -8.11 4.81 -5.20
C GLY A 63 -7.03 3.73 -5.23
N THR A 64 -6.37 3.53 -6.37
CA THR A 64 -5.25 2.58 -6.49
C THR A 64 -4.05 2.97 -5.61
N LYS A 65 -3.75 4.28 -5.47
CA LYS A 65 -2.68 4.73 -4.55
C LYS A 65 -3.01 4.43 -3.10
N THR A 66 -4.27 4.60 -2.68
CA THR A 66 -4.72 4.27 -1.32
C THR A 66 -4.57 2.77 -1.04
N VAL A 67 -4.94 1.92 -1.99
CA VAL A 67 -4.77 0.46 -1.88
C VAL A 67 -3.29 0.09 -1.69
N VAL A 68 -2.41 0.66 -2.51
CA VAL A 68 -0.96 0.41 -2.39
C VAL A 68 -0.43 0.94 -1.05
N LEU A 69 -0.92 2.09 -0.55
CA LEU A 69 -0.53 2.58 0.77
C LEU A 69 -0.93 1.63 1.90
N VAL A 70 -2.15 1.05 1.86
CA VAL A 70 -2.58 0.03 2.83
C VAL A 70 -1.68 -1.20 2.77
N ALA A 71 -1.33 -1.65 1.55
CA ALA A 71 -0.37 -2.75 1.38
C ALA A 71 1.03 -2.40 1.91
N CYS A 72 1.53 -1.19 1.65
CA CYS A 72 2.82 -0.71 2.17
C CYS A 72 2.84 -0.66 3.71
N ILE A 73 1.74 -0.26 4.35
CA ILE A 73 1.61 -0.28 5.81
C ILE A 73 1.77 -1.71 6.34
N ALA A 74 1.17 -2.72 5.68
CA ALA A 74 1.35 -4.13 6.04
C ALA A 74 2.82 -4.58 6.04
N PHE A 75 3.65 -4.03 5.14
CA PHE A 75 5.09 -4.30 5.10
C PHE A 75 5.88 -3.52 6.16
N LEU A 76 5.41 -2.35 6.59
CA LEU A 76 6.07 -1.57 7.65
C LEU A 76 5.75 -2.13 9.06
N ASP A 77 4.60 -2.79 9.23
CA ASP A 77 4.14 -3.37 10.50
C ASP A 77 4.75 -4.76 10.83
N LEU A 78 5.81 -5.18 10.12
CA LEU A 78 6.52 -6.48 10.26
C LEU A 78 7.03 -6.84 11.69
N GLY A 79 6.77 -5.99 12.70
CA GLY A 79 7.14 -6.23 14.10
C GLY A 79 6.00 -6.62 15.04
N HIS A 80 4.72 -6.34 14.71
CA HIS A 80 3.59 -6.64 15.60
C HIS A 80 2.32 -6.98 14.79
N ALA A 81 1.61 -8.04 15.21
CA ALA A 81 0.28 -8.47 14.75
C ALA A 81 0.13 -8.79 13.25
N ASP A 82 0.11 -10.08 12.92
CA ASP A 82 -0.50 -10.70 11.73
C ASP A 82 -0.64 -9.82 10.47
N PRO A 83 0.42 -9.74 9.62
CA PRO A 83 0.44 -8.97 8.37
C PRO A 83 -0.71 -9.30 7.40
N SER A 84 -1.32 -10.48 7.55
CA SER A 84 -2.42 -10.98 6.76
C SER A 84 -3.65 -10.05 6.78
N PHE A 85 -3.96 -9.41 7.91
CA PHE A 85 -5.18 -8.59 8.02
C PHE A 85 -5.16 -7.36 7.07
N TYR A 86 -4.03 -6.65 7.04
CA TYR A 86 -3.86 -5.47 6.19
C TYR A 86 -3.81 -5.85 4.71
N LEU A 87 -3.18 -7.00 4.40
CA LEU A 87 -3.04 -7.49 3.04
C LEU A 87 -4.41 -7.93 2.48
N ASP A 88 -5.19 -8.68 3.25
CA ASP A 88 -6.56 -9.08 2.89
C ASP A 88 -7.45 -7.85 2.64
N THR A 89 -7.36 -6.85 3.53
CA THR A 89 -8.10 -5.58 3.39
C THR A 89 -7.66 -4.82 2.13
N SER A 90 -6.36 -4.80 1.80
CA SER A 90 -5.85 -4.13 0.61
C SER A 90 -6.37 -4.76 -0.68
N ILE A 91 -6.43 -6.10 -0.75
CA ILE A 91 -6.97 -6.83 -1.91
C ILE A 91 -8.46 -6.56 -2.07
N VAL A 92 -9.23 -6.59 -0.99
CA VAL A 92 -10.66 -6.27 -1.01
C VAL A 92 -10.89 -4.84 -1.52
N TYR A 93 -10.14 -3.85 -1.01
CA TYR A 93 -10.25 -2.48 -1.49
C TYR A 93 -9.79 -2.31 -2.95
N ALA A 94 -8.80 -3.07 -3.41
CA ALA A 94 -8.38 -3.09 -4.82
C ALA A 94 -9.53 -3.50 -5.74
N LEU A 95 -10.22 -4.59 -5.38
CA LEU A 95 -11.36 -5.09 -6.14
C LEU A 95 -12.52 -4.10 -6.13
N ILE A 96 -12.83 -3.51 -4.97
CA ILE A 96 -13.89 -2.50 -4.85
C ILE A 96 -13.58 -1.29 -5.73
N ASN A 97 -12.36 -0.74 -5.68
CA ASN A 97 -11.98 0.43 -6.48
C ASN A 97 -12.15 0.19 -7.99
N PHE A 98 -11.77 -1.01 -8.45
CA PHE A 98 -11.92 -1.39 -9.85
C PHE A 98 -13.39 -1.55 -10.27
N VAL A 99 -14.17 -2.28 -9.48
CA VAL A 99 -15.60 -2.53 -9.78
C VAL A 99 -16.41 -1.24 -9.77
N VAL A 100 -16.18 -0.34 -8.80
CA VAL A 100 -16.87 0.96 -8.72
C VAL A 100 -16.62 1.80 -9.96
N THR A 101 -15.35 1.89 -10.40
CA THR A 101 -15.00 2.67 -11.60
C THR A 101 -15.68 2.12 -12.85
N ILE A 102 -15.70 0.79 -13.04
CA ILE A 102 -16.40 0.15 -14.17
C ILE A 102 -17.91 0.38 -14.09
N ALA A 103 -18.50 0.27 -12.91
CA ALA A 103 -19.93 0.49 -12.71
C ALA A 103 -20.33 1.92 -13.12
N ILE A 104 -19.54 2.92 -12.72
CA ILE A 104 -19.77 4.33 -13.10
C ILE A 104 -19.65 4.51 -14.62
N LEU A 105 -18.63 3.93 -15.25
CA LEU A 105 -18.45 4.03 -16.70
C LEU A 105 -19.61 3.36 -17.46
N LYS A 106 -20.04 2.16 -17.05
CA LYS A 106 -21.22 1.50 -17.64
C LYS A 106 -22.48 2.34 -17.46
N TYR A 107 -22.69 2.93 -16.29
CA TYR A 107 -23.85 3.79 -16.02
C TYR A 107 -23.87 5.01 -16.96
N ILE A 108 -22.74 5.69 -17.14
CA ILE A 108 -22.63 6.84 -18.05
C ILE A 108 -22.88 6.42 -19.51
N GLN A 109 -22.32 5.29 -19.93
CA GLN A 109 -22.51 4.79 -21.30
C GLN A 109 -23.98 4.40 -21.56
N TYR A 110 -24.63 3.72 -20.62
CA TYR A 110 -26.02 3.31 -20.77
C TYR A 110 -26.96 4.53 -20.87
N ARG A 111 -26.70 5.58 -20.10
CA ARG A 111 -27.48 6.83 -20.15
C ARG A 111 -27.27 7.65 -21.43
N ARG A 112 -26.19 7.40 -22.19
CA ARG A 112 -25.93 8.05 -23.48
C ARG A 112 -26.62 7.37 -24.67
N LEU A 113 -27.11 6.15 -24.49
CA LEU A 113 -27.73 5.31 -25.52
C LEU A 113 -29.26 5.21 -25.38
N SER A 114 -29.84 5.91 -24.39
CA SER A 114 -31.28 6.13 -24.23
C SER A 114 -31.64 7.56 -24.64
#